data_AF-A0A955MB44-F1
#
_entry.id   AF-A0A955MB44-F1
#
_cell.length_a   1.000
_cell.length_b   1.000
_cell.length_c   1.000
_cell.angle_alpha   90.00
_cell.angle_beta   90.00
_cell.angle_gamma   90.00
#
_symmetry.space_group_name_H-M   'P 1'
#
loop_
_entity.id
_entity.type
_entity.pdbx_description
1 polymer ?
#
loop_
_entity_poly.entity_id
_entity_poly.type
_entity_poly.pdbx_seq_one_letter_code
_entity_poly.pdbx_strand_id
1 'polypeptide(L)'
;MVKTDTRSGKVIGVNGNMVAVEFEERVIQNEVAYIHCDEDRLKAEVIRVNGHKADLQVFEDTAGIRVGNNVDFSDDLLSVKLAPGLLGQVFDGLQNPLPQLAEAHGFFLKRGAYLEPLDQQKKWEFTPTAKVGDRVVAGDQLGTVPENIFSHRIMAPFDLLGEYEIVEIASKGSYAI
;
A
#
# COMPACT_ATOMS: atom_id res chain seq x y z
N MET A 1 -15.08 9.90 9.58
CA MET A 1 -15.44 8.79 8.65
C MET A 1 -15.92 9.42 7.35
N VAL A 2 -15.03 9.58 6.39
CA VAL A 2 -15.43 9.88 5.01
C VAL A 2 -15.96 8.55 4.46
N LYS A 3 -17.25 8.49 4.13
CA LYS A 3 -17.78 7.40 3.32
C LYS A 3 -17.17 7.55 1.94
N THR A 4 -16.12 6.79 1.64
CA THR A 4 -15.72 6.52 0.27
C THR A 4 -16.84 5.69 -0.34
N ASP A 5 -17.40 6.12 -1.47
CA ASP A 5 -18.22 5.26 -2.32
C ASP A 5 -17.32 4.09 -2.74
N THR A 6 -17.49 2.94 -2.08
CA THR A 6 -16.68 1.77 -2.39
C THR A 6 -17.20 1.18 -3.69
N ARG A 7 -16.43 1.36 -4.77
CA ARG A 7 -16.69 0.64 -6.03
C ARG A 7 -16.67 -0.85 -5.72
N SER A 8 -17.78 -1.52 -6.06
CA SER A 8 -18.00 -2.90 -5.63
C SER A 8 -18.34 -3.82 -6.79
N GLY A 9 -18.11 -5.11 -6.56
CA GLY A 9 -18.42 -6.17 -7.50
C GLY A 9 -18.78 -7.47 -6.80
N LYS A 10 -19.03 -8.50 -7.60
CA LYS A 10 -19.43 -9.83 -7.16
C LYS A 10 -18.60 -10.90 -7.84
N VAL A 11 -18.17 -11.89 -7.08
CA VAL A 11 -17.52 -13.08 -7.63
C VAL A 11 -18.52 -13.89 -8.46
N ILE A 12 -18.18 -14.18 -9.71
CA ILE A 12 -18.97 -15.00 -10.64
C ILE A 12 -18.29 -16.32 -11.01
N GLY A 13 -17.01 -16.49 -10.68
CA GLY A 13 -16.29 -17.75 -10.90
C GLY A 13 -14.92 -17.77 -10.22
N VAL A 14 -14.43 -18.96 -9.90
CA VAL A 14 -13.12 -19.18 -9.25
C VAL A 14 -12.41 -20.32 -9.97
N ASN A 15 -11.17 -20.11 -10.39
CA ASN A 15 -10.33 -21.12 -11.03
C ASN A 15 -8.87 -20.99 -10.54
N GLY A 16 -8.50 -21.85 -9.60
CA GLY A 16 -7.23 -21.70 -8.87
C GLY A 16 -7.18 -20.35 -8.16
N ASN A 17 -6.08 -19.61 -8.35
CA ASN A 17 -5.90 -18.26 -7.80
C ASN A 17 -6.49 -17.14 -8.68
N MET A 18 -7.18 -17.49 -9.77
CA MET A 18 -7.89 -16.56 -10.63
C MET A 18 -9.37 -16.49 -10.22
N VAL A 19 -9.89 -15.28 -10.03
CA VAL A 19 -11.28 -15.04 -9.66
C VAL A 19 -11.94 -14.11 -10.67
N ALA A 20 -12.99 -14.59 -11.33
CA ALA A 20 -13.80 -13.78 -12.24
C ALA A 20 -14.86 -13.02 -11.44
N VAL A 21 -15.00 -11.73 -11.72
CA VAL A 21 -15.93 -10.82 -11.04
C VAL A 21 -16.78 -10.05 -12.04
N GLU A 22 -17.99 -9.68 -11.63
CA GLU A 22 -18.84 -8.71 -12.32
C GLU A 22 -19.01 -7.44 -11.49
N PHE A 23 -19.18 -6.31 -12.17
CA PHE A 23 -19.28 -4.98 -11.55
C PHE A 23 -20.07 -4.02 -12.47
N GLU A 24 -20.65 -2.98 -11.88
CA GLU A 24 -21.40 -1.97 -12.63
C GLU A 24 -20.58 -0.71 -12.92
N GLU A 25 -19.73 -0.32 -11.98
CA GLU A 25 -18.93 0.89 -12.06
C GLU A 25 -17.60 0.69 -12.80
N ARG A 26 -16.82 1.75 -12.99
CA ARG A 26 -15.51 1.63 -13.62
C ARG A 26 -14.60 0.70 -12.80
N VAL A 27 -13.72 -0.03 -13.47
CA VAL A 27 -12.64 -0.83 -12.89
C VAL A 27 -11.38 -0.55 -13.68
N ILE A 28 -10.25 -0.41 -12.99
CA ILE A 28 -8.95 -0.03 -13.55
C ILE A 28 -8.07 -1.27 -13.59
N GLN A 29 -7.43 -1.54 -14.73
CA GLN A 29 -6.45 -2.62 -14.80
C GLN A 29 -5.26 -2.32 -13.86
N ASN A 30 -4.73 -3.34 -13.19
CA ASN A 30 -3.69 -3.28 -12.17
C ASN A 30 -4.11 -2.65 -10.83
N GLU A 31 -5.37 -2.27 -10.65
CA GLU A 31 -5.84 -1.82 -9.34
C GLU A 31 -5.93 -2.98 -8.35
N VAL A 32 -5.75 -2.66 -7.08
CA VAL A 32 -5.94 -3.60 -5.98
C VAL A 32 -7.44 -3.79 -5.74
N ALA A 33 -7.81 -5.05 -5.57
CA ALA A 33 -9.14 -5.45 -5.18
C ALA A 33 -9.09 -6.29 -3.91
N TYR A 34 -10.19 -6.32 -3.18
CA TYR A 34 -10.33 -7.09 -1.96
C TYR A 34 -11.57 -7.96 -2.02
N ILE A 35 -11.38 -9.28 -1.94
CA ILE A 35 -12.47 -10.25 -1.95
C ILE A 35 -12.84 -10.59 -0.51
N HIS A 36 -14.11 -10.41 -0.16
CA HIS A 36 -14.64 -10.76 1.15
C HIS A 36 -14.97 -12.25 1.21
N CYS A 37 -14.26 -12.98 2.06
CA CYS A 37 -14.42 -14.41 2.25
C CYS A 37 -14.61 -14.71 3.75
N ASP A 38 -15.86 -14.90 4.18
CA ASP A 38 -16.24 -15.04 5.59
C ASP A 38 -15.76 -13.83 6.43
N GLU A 39 -14.78 -14.03 7.32
CA GLU A 39 -14.17 -12.96 8.13
C GLU A 39 -12.89 -12.38 7.49
N ASP A 40 -12.41 -12.99 6.40
CA ASP A 40 -11.17 -12.60 5.75
C ASP A 40 -11.42 -11.63 4.59
N ARG A 41 -10.45 -10.73 4.38
CA ARG A 41 -10.43 -9.80 3.25
C ARG A 41 -9.16 -10.05 2.43
N LEU A 42 -9.32 -10.81 1.35
CA LEU A 42 -8.20 -11.33 0.56
C LEU A 42 -7.80 -10.32 -0.51
N LYS A 43 -6.52 -9.92 -0.54
CA LYS A 43 -6.00 -8.96 -1.51
C LYS A 43 -5.77 -9.64 -2.86
N ALA A 44 -6.15 -8.93 -3.92
CA ALA A 44 -6.01 -9.36 -5.30
C ALA A 44 -5.63 -8.17 -6.19
N GLU A 45 -5.22 -8.46 -7.41
CA GLU A 45 -4.96 -7.46 -8.46
C GLU A 45 -5.87 -7.71 -9.66
N VAL A 46 -6.45 -6.64 -10.21
CA VAL A 46 -7.19 -6.70 -11.48
C VAL A 46 -6.21 -6.92 -12.63
N ILE A 47 -6.24 -8.08 -13.28
CA ILE A 47 -5.32 -8.37 -14.39
C ILE A 47 -5.92 -8.15 -15.77
N ARG A 48 -7.25 -8.21 -15.89
CA ARG A 48 -7.96 -8.05 -17.16
C ARG A 48 -9.35 -7.48 -16.92
N VAL A 49 -9.76 -6.54 -17.78
CA VAL A 49 -11.10 -5.93 -17.77
C VAL A 49 -11.76 -6.16 -19.13
N ASN A 50 -12.98 -6.73 -19.12
CA ASN A 50 -13.78 -7.06 -20.31
C ASN A 50 -15.23 -6.61 -20.11
N GLY A 51 -15.57 -5.38 -20.53
CA GLY A 51 -16.89 -4.82 -20.30
C GLY A 51 -17.19 -4.71 -18.80
N HIS A 52 -18.26 -5.36 -18.34
CA HIS A 52 -18.69 -5.40 -16.93
C HIS A 52 -18.11 -6.57 -16.14
N LYS A 53 -17.02 -7.17 -16.63
CA LYS A 53 -16.35 -8.31 -15.99
C LYS A 53 -14.85 -8.06 -15.88
N ALA A 54 -14.23 -8.58 -14.83
CA ALA A 54 -12.79 -8.59 -14.68
C ALA A 54 -12.30 -9.93 -14.15
N ASP A 55 -11.04 -10.22 -14.42
CA ASP A 55 -10.33 -11.32 -13.78
C ASP A 55 -9.36 -10.74 -12.75
N LEU A 56 -9.43 -11.29 -11.55
CA LEU A 56 -8.60 -10.92 -10.40
C LEU A 56 -7.60 -12.04 -10.11
N GLN A 57 -6.34 -11.66 -9.89
CA GLN A 57 -5.29 -12.55 -9.42
C GLN A 57 -5.17 -12.38 -7.90
N VAL A 58 -5.58 -13.40 -7.13
CA VAL A 58 -5.50 -13.36 -5.66
C VAL A 58 -4.07 -13.71 -5.22
N PHE A 59 -3.53 -12.94 -4.26
CA PHE A 59 -2.15 -13.12 -3.77
C PHE A 59 -1.99 -14.21 -2.70
N GLU A 60 -3.12 -14.68 -2.17
CA GLU A 60 -3.20 -15.63 -1.06
C GLU A 60 -4.04 -16.85 -1.45
N ASP A 61 -4.20 -17.80 -0.52
CA ASP A 61 -5.06 -18.97 -0.72
C ASP A 61 -6.53 -18.58 -0.93
N THR A 62 -7.10 -19.04 -2.04
CA THR A 62 -8.48 -18.80 -2.47
C THR A 62 -9.50 -19.77 -1.89
N ALA A 63 -9.08 -20.71 -1.03
CA ALA A 63 -9.99 -21.65 -0.39
C ALA A 63 -11.16 -20.91 0.31
N GLY A 64 -12.40 -21.31 0.03
CA GLY A 64 -13.58 -20.69 0.62
C GLY A 64 -14.15 -19.49 -0.15
N ILE A 65 -13.45 -18.94 -1.14
CA ILE A 65 -14.06 -17.98 -2.07
C ILE A 65 -15.16 -18.70 -2.87
N ARG A 66 -16.34 -18.08 -2.95
CA ARG A 66 -17.54 -18.59 -3.58
C ARG A 66 -18.17 -17.54 -4.49
N VAL A 67 -18.91 -18.03 -5.48
CA VAL A 67 -19.81 -17.18 -6.28
C VAL A 67 -20.74 -16.40 -5.35
N GLY A 68 -20.88 -15.10 -5.60
CA GLY A 68 -21.67 -14.17 -4.80
C GLY A 68 -20.91 -13.42 -3.70
N ASN A 69 -19.65 -13.79 -3.40
CA ASN A 69 -18.81 -13.00 -2.49
C ASN A 69 -18.64 -11.56 -2.99
N ASN A 70 -18.62 -10.62 -2.05
CA ASN A 70 -18.42 -9.20 -2.34
C ASN A 70 -16.95 -8.94 -2.70
N VAL A 71 -16.75 -7.94 -3.55
CA VAL A 71 -15.44 -7.45 -3.95
C VAL A 71 -15.43 -5.94 -3.81
N ASP A 72 -14.41 -5.39 -3.17
CA ASP A 72 -14.14 -3.95 -3.17
C ASP A 72 -12.98 -3.64 -4.11
N PHE A 73 -13.09 -2.59 -4.91
CA PHE A 73 -11.99 -2.03 -5.71
C PHE A 73 -11.44 -0.79 -5.02
N SER A 74 -10.11 -0.68 -4.90
CA SER A 74 -9.49 0.40 -4.11
C SER A 74 -9.26 1.71 -4.85
N ASP A 75 -9.30 1.73 -6.20
CA ASP A 75 -8.80 2.86 -7.03
C ASP A 75 -7.28 3.06 -6.96
N ASP A 76 -6.59 2.21 -6.20
CA ASP A 76 -5.15 2.29 -5.98
C ASP A 76 -4.44 1.14 -6.71
N LEU A 77 -3.31 1.44 -7.32
CA LEU A 77 -2.38 0.43 -7.81
C LEU A 77 -1.63 -0.23 -6.65
N LEU A 78 -1.14 -1.46 -6.85
CA LEU A 78 -0.25 -2.10 -5.88
C LEU A 78 0.99 -1.23 -5.68
N SER A 79 1.20 -0.78 -4.44
CA SER A 79 2.26 0.15 -4.08
C SER A 79 2.96 -0.29 -2.80
N VAL A 80 4.11 0.31 -2.54
CA VAL A 80 4.91 0.08 -1.34
C VAL A 80 5.16 1.40 -0.61
N LYS A 81 5.25 1.34 0.71
CA LYS A 81 5.58 2.48 1.56
C LYS A 81 7.09 2.67 1.59
N LEU A 82 7.57 3.85 1.20
CA LEU A 82 8.98 4.21 1.22
C LEU A 82 9.21 5.24 2.32
N ALA A 83 9.96 4.87 3.35
CA ALA A 83 10.33 5.78 4.43
C ALA A 83 11.50 5.20 5.26
N PRO A 84 12.08 6.01 6.15
CA PRO A 84 12.94 5.51 7.22
C PRO A 84 12.21 4.46 8.08
N GLY A 85 12.92 3.42 8.49
CA GLY A 85 12.40 2.32 9.28
C GLY A 85 12.27 1.01 8.51
N LEU A 86 12.54 1.01 7.21
CA LEU A 86 12.59 -0.21 6.41
C LEU A 86 13.87 -1.02 6.68
N LEU A 87 15.00 -0.35 6.99
CA LEU A 87 16.28 -1.05 7.14
C LEU A 87 16.30 -1.91 8.40
N GLY A 88 16.65 -3.18 8.22
CA GLY A 88 16.69 -4.17 9.30
C GLY A 88 15.34 -4.81 9.60
N GLN A 89 14.27 -4.44 8.88
CA GLN A 89 12.99 -5.15 8.93
C GLN A 89 12.98 -6.34 7.96
N VAL A 90 12.10 -7.29 8.23
CA VAL A 90 11.85 -8.45 7.37
C VAL A 90 10.40 -8.42 6.93
N PHE A 91 10.19 -8.37 5.62
CA PHE A 91 8.87 -8.28 5.00
C PHE A 91 8.57 -9.50 4.12
N ASP A 92 7.29 -9.76 3.87
CA ASP A 92 6.86 -10.61 2.77
C ASP A 92 6.85 -9.87 1.41
N GLY A 93 6.39 -10.52 0.35
CA GLY A 93 6.30 -9.94 -0.99
C GLY A 93 5.28 -8.81 -1.15
N LEU A 94 4.40 -8.60 -0.17
CA LEU A 94 3.39 -7.54 -0.13
C LEU A 94 3.74 -6.44 0.90
N GLN A 95 4.99 -6.44 1.40
CA GLN A 95 5.50 -5.54 2.41
C GLN A 95 4.85 -5.69 3.80
N ASN A 96 4.28 -6.86 4.14
CA ASN A 96 3.83 -7.08 5.51
C ASN A 96 5.01 -7.37 6.44
N PRO A 97 5.09 -6.74 7.62
CA PRO A 97 6.19 -6.93 8.55
C PRO A 97 6.06 -8.27 9.29
N LEU A 98 6.91 -9.24 8.94
CA LEU A 98 6.81 -10.63 9.40
C LEU A 98 6.96 -10.81 10.92
N PRO A 99 7.90 -10.12 11.61
CA PRO A 99 8.01 -10.24 13.07
C PRO A 99 6.72 -9.81 13.79
N GLN A 100 6.13 -8.69 13.38
CA GLN A 100 4.92 -8.12 13.96
C GLN A 100 3.69 -8.99 13.65
N LEU A 101 3.63 -9.56 12.44
CA LEU A 101 2.62 -10.55 12.10
C LEU A 101 2.73 -11.79 12.99
N ALA A 102 3.96 -12.26 13.26
CA ALA A 102 4.19 -13.41 14.12
C ALA A 102 3.80 -13.14 15.58
N GLU A 103 4.05 -11.93 16.09
CA GLU A 103 3.59 -11.50 17.41
C GLU A 103 2.05 -11.46 17.50
N ALA A 104 1.37 -11.00 16.44
CA ALA A 104 -0.08 -10.87 16.41
C ALA A 104 -0.83 -12.20 16.16
N HIS A 105 -0.28 -13.09 15.33
CA HIS A 105 -0.98 -14.27 14.82
C HIS A 105 -0.26 -15.61 15.10
N GLY A 106 0.92 -15.59 15.70
CA GLY A 106 1.71 -16.77 16.02
C GLY A 106 2.57 -17.26 14.85
N PHE A 107 2.87 -18.56 14.83
CA PHE A 107 3.88 -19.11 13.92
C PHE A 107 3.44 -19.20 12.44
N PHE A 108 2.13 -19.29 12.19
CA PHE A 108 1.59 -19.42 10.83
C PHE A 108 1.00 -18.09 10.35
N LEU A 109 1.20 -17.78 9.08
CA LEU A 109 0.60 -16.61 8.45
C LEU A 109 -0.91 -16.83 8.29
N LYS A 110 -1.71 -15.98 8.95
CA LYS A 110 -3.14 -15.92 8.71
C LYS A 110 -3.38 -15.15 7.41
N ARG A 111 -4.14 -15.75 6.49
CA ARG A 111 -4.54 -15.05 5.26
C ARG A 111 -5.38 -13.81 5.56
N GLY A 112 -5.32 -12.80 4.71
CA GLY A 112 -6.07 -11.56 4.89
C GLY A 112 -5.57 -10.69 6.05
N ALA A 113 -4.47 -11.09 6.72
CA ALA A 113 -3.86 -10.29 7.78
C ALA A 113 -2.84 -9.33 7.18
N TYR A 114 -3.14 -8.03 7.25
CA TYR A 114 -2.27 -6.95 6.79
C TYR A 114 -1.99 -6.01 7.94
N LEU A 115 -0.71 -5.68 8.16
CA LEU A 115 -0.27 -4.70 9.15
C LEU A 115 0.42 -3.53 8.45
N GLU A 116 0.45 -2.37 9.10
CA GLU A 116 1.24 -1.24 8.60
C GLU A 116 2.73 -1.63 8.53
N PRO A 117 3.40 -1.42 7.37
CA PRO A 117 4.78 -1.85 7.18
C PRO A 117 5.78 -1.09 8.05
N LEU A 118 5.40 0.11 8.51
CA LEU A 118 6.26 1.03 9.25
C LEU A 118 5.53 1.55 10.48
N ASP A 119 6.25 1.60 11.60
CA ASP A 119 5.77 2.17 12.86
C ASP A 119 5.48 3.67 12.71
N GLN A 120 4.19 4.01 12.71
CA GLN A 120 3.68 5.38 12.58
C GLN A 120 3.96 6.25 13.82
N GLN A 121 4.37 5.66 14.94
CA GLN A 121 4.65 6.38 16.19
C GLN A 121 6.14 6.62 16.41
N LYS A 122 7.00 5.87 15.71
CA LYS A 122 8.46 6.04 15.79
C LYS A 122 8.85 7.43 15.28
N LYS A 123 9.60 8.16 16.10
CA LYS A 123 10.13 9.48 15.75
C LYS A 123 11.53 9.40 15.17
N TRP A 124 11.79 10.31 14.24
CA TRP A 124 13.05 10.46 13.51
C TRP A 124 13.55 11.90 13.65
N GLU A 125 14.85 12.05 13.89
CA GLU A 125 15.52 13.35 13.98
C GLU A 125 15.79 13.91 12.58
N PHE A 126 14.80 14.62 12.04
CA PHE A 126 14.88 15.29 10.74
C PHE A 126 15.85 16.46 10.79
N THR A 127 16.72 16.54 9.81
CA THR A 127 17.58 17.71 9.54
C THR A 127 17.32 18.20 8.11
N PRO A 128 16.71 19.38 7.93
CA PRO A 128 16.44 19.91 6.60
C PRO A 128 17.74 20.26 5.87
N THR A 129 17.79 19.98 4.57
CA THR A 129 18.88 20.42 3.68
C THR A 129 18.41 21.42 2.63
N ALA A 130 17.15 21.33 2.21
CA ALA A 130 16.52 22.34 1.37
C ALA A 130 15.97 23.51 2.21
N LYS A 131 15.62 24.61 1.57
CA LYS A 131 15.13 25.85 2.19
C LYS A 131 13.89 26.36 1.47
N VAL A 132 13.13 27.20 2.16
CA VAL A 132 12.02 27.96 1.55
C VAL A 132 12.54 28.78 0.37
N GLY A 133 11.85 28.69 -0.76
CA GLY A 133 12.22 29.30 -2.03
C GLY A 133 13.08 28.44 -2.96
N ASP A 134 13.62 27.31 -2.48
CA ASP A 134 14.32 26.36 -3.36
C ASP A 134 13.33 25.70 -4.33
N ARG A 135 13.79 25.42 -5.55
CA ARG A 135 13.06 24.66 -6.56
C ARG A 135 13.49 23.20 -6.52
N VAL A 136 12.52 22.29 -6.53
CA VAL A 136 12.73 20.84 -6.45
C VAL A 136 11.92 20.11 -7.51
N VAL A 137 12.46 18.98 -7.96
CA VAL A 137 11.80 18.00 -8.80
C VAL A 137 11.66 16.66 -8.05
N ALA A 138 10.93 15.71 -8.63
CA ALA A 138 10.77 14.37 -8.08
C ALA A 138 12.13 13.73 -7.69
N GLY A 139 12.23 13.21 -6.47
CA GLY A 139 13.44 12.56 -5.95
C GLY A 139 14.51 13.49 -5.38
N ASP A 140 14.36 14.82 -5.48
CA ASP A 140 15.31 15.75 -4.88
C ASP A 140 15.31 15.66 -3.35
N GLN A 141 16.47 15.85 -2.73
CA GLN A 141 16.63 15.74 -1.29
C GLN A 141 16.09 16.97 -0.55
N LEU A 142 15.08 16.77 0.29
CA LEU A 142 14.51 17.78 1.18
C LEU A 142 15.27 17.87 2.51
N GLY A 143 15.75 16.73 3.00
CA GLY A 143 16.52 16.64 4.24
C GLY A 143 16.99 15.23 4.50
N THR A 144 17.43 14.97 5.72
CA THR A 144 17.92 13.65 6.13
C THR A 144 17.48 13.28 7.53
N VAL A 145 17.34 11.97 7.78
CA VAL A 145 17.24 11.40 9.13
C VAL A 145 18.35 10.36 9.33
N PRO A 146 18.84 10.15 10.56
CA PRO A 146 19.74 9.03 10.84
C PRO A 146 18.95 7.72 10.87
N GLU A 147 19.36 6.73 10.07
CA GLU A 147 18.83 5.37 10.11
C GLU A 147 19.98 4.36 10.25
N ASN A 148 20.20 3.90 11.49
CA ASN A 148 21.37 3.10 11.85
C ASN A 148 22.68 3.80 11.47
N ILE A 149 23.49 3.19 10.61
CA ILE A 149 24.76 3.76 10.13
C ILE A 149 24.59 4.68 8.91
N PHE A 150 23.37 4.83 8.40
CA PHE A 150 23.08 5.57 7.17
C PHE A 150 22.46 6.93 7.49
N SER A 151 22.77 7.91 6.64
CA SER A 151 22.00 9.16 6.55
C SER A 151 20.92 8.95 5.49
N HIS A 152 19.71 8.61 5.94
CA HIS A 152 18.57 8.35 5.07
C HIS A 152 18.04 9.67 4.51
N ARG A 153 17.95 9.78 3.19
CA ARG A 153 17.47 10.99 2.51
C ARG A 153 15.96 11.01 2.49
N ILE A 154 15.38 12.11 2.98
CA ILE A 154 13.98 12.43 2.74
C ILE A 154 13.92 13.15 1.42
N MET A 155 13.17 12.59 0.48
CA MET A 155 13.10 13.06 -0.91
C MET A 155 11.73 13.64 -1.21
N ALA A 156 11.68 14.54 -2.18
CA ALA A 156 10.45 14.99 -2.80
C ALA A 156 9.72 13.79 -3.43
N PRO A 157 8.39 13.67 -3.31
CA PRO A 157 7.63 12.55 -3.86
C PRO A 157 7.98 12.25 -5.32
N PHE A 158 8.12 10.95 -5.63
CA PHE A 158 8.57 10.49 -6.94
C PHE A 158 7.56 10.70 -8.06
N ASP A 159 6.30 10.95 -7.71
CA ASP A 159 5.18 11.21 -8.61
C ASP A 159 4.94 12.71 -8.85
N LEU A 160 5.78 13.60 -8.29
CA LEU A 160 5.74 15.03 -8.61
C LEU A 160 6.00 15.26 -10.10
N LEU A 161 5.08 16.00 -10.74
CA LEU A 161 5.17 16.31 -12.17
C LEU A 161 5.66 17.74 -12.38
N GLY A 162 6.90 17.89 -12.83
CA GLY A 162 7.52 19.19 -13.10
C GLY A 162 8.36 19.69 -11.94
N GLU A 163 8.42 21.01 -11.80
CA GLU A 163 9.26 21.71 -10.81
C GLU A 163 8.38 22.52 -9.86
N TYR A 164 8.66 22.41 -8.57
CA TYR A 164 7.90 23.06 -7.50
C TYR A 164 8.80 23.89 -6.60
N GLU A 165 8.27 24.98 -6.06
CA GLU A 165 8.97 25.83 -5.09
C GLU A 165 8.57 25.44 -3.66
N ILE A 166 9.56 25.33 -2.77
CA ILE A 166 9.32 25.04 -1.36
C ILE A 166 8.73 26.28 -0.68
N VAL A 167 7.47 26.20 -0.29
CA VAL A 167 6.79 27.26 0.47
C VAL A 167 7.04 27.17 1.98
N GLU A 168 7.28 25.96 2.48
CA GLU A 168 7.52 25.68 3.89
C GLU A 168 8.37 24.41 4.01
N ILE A 169 9.25 24.37 5.01
CA ILE A 169 9.98 23.16 5.40
C ILE A 169 10.09 23.09 6.92
N ALA A 170 9.86 21.90 7.47
CA ALA A 170 10.00 21.67 8.91
C ALA A 170 11.42 21.97 9.38
N SER A 171 11.54 22.62 10.54
CA SER A 171 12.83 22.83 11.20
C SER A 171 13.46 21.51 11.63
N LYS A 172 14.75 21.53 11.99
CA LYS A 172 15.39 20.37 12.62
C LYS A 172 14.61 19.95 13.87
N GLY A 173 14.29 18.65 14.00
CA GLY A 173 13.51 18.16 15.13
C GLY A 173 13.07 16.71 15.00
N SER A 174 12.26 16.27 15.97
CA SER A 174 11.81 14.89 16.11
C SER A 174 10.38 14.73 15.58
N TYR A 175 10.21 13.99 14.47
CA TYR A 175 8.93 13.84 13.78
C TYR A 175 8.63 12.37 13.50
N ALA A 176 7.35 11.99 13.52
CA ALA A 176 6.93 10.71 12.95
C ALA A 176 6.98 10.78 11.41
N ILE A 177 6.93 9.61 10.77
CA ILE A 177 6.78 9.49 9.31
C ILE A 177 5.43 9.99 8.81
#